data_AF-A0A6A4I5X2-F1
#
_entry.id   AF-A0A6A4I5X2-F1
#
_cell.length_a   1.000
_cell.length_b   1.000
_cell.length_c   1.000
_cell.angle_alpha   90.00
_cell.angle_beta   90.00
_cell.angle_gamma   90.00
#
_symmetry.space_group_name_H-M   'P 1'
#
loop_
_entity.id
_entity.type
_entity.pdbx_description
1 polymer ?
#
loop_
_entity_poly.entity_id
_entity_poly.type
_entity_poly.pdbx_seq_one_letter_code
_entity_poly.pdbx_strand_id
1 'polypeptide(L)'
;MHPPAYYQRTPGDVPSTVRNLLLSMKQLQDTLKHWSVNQATEAQVSDVYVQIGTDFNATVNAFAYHKIDLSDIYSIPKDLRTVLEQCLAEDPSPQVLAVFMPQVRQVLYRLLRGLQARQDAWRAVGGQMPMIPFDAR
;
A
#
# COMPACT_ATOMS: atom_id res chain seq x y z
N MET A 1 -40.53 6.73 1.78
CA MET A 1 -39.46 5.98 2.48
C MET A 1 -38.39 5.65 1.46
N HIS A 2 -37.27 6.38 1.49
CA HIS A 2 -36.10 6.04 0.66
C HIS A 2 -35.26 5.00 1.41
N PRO A 3 -34.77 3.93 0.74
CA PRO A 3 -33.83 3.02 1.39
C PRO A 3 -32.51 3.74 1.69
N PRO A 4 -31.79 3.36 2.76
CA PRO A 4 -30.47 3.91 3.02
C PRO A 4 -29.55 3.55 1.87
N ALA A 5 -28.80 4.53 1.36
CA ALA A 5 -27.70 4.29 0.45
C ALA A 5 -26.63 3.49 1.20
N TYR A 6 -26.74 2.17 1.15
CA TYR A 6 -25.57 1.32 1.32
C TYR A 6 -24.61 1.79 0.24
N TYR A 7 -23.57 2.52 0.61
CA TYR A 7 -22.38 2.62 -0.23
C TYR A 7 -21.91 1.17 -0.42
N GLN A 8 -22.47 0.53 -1.45
CA GLN A 8 -21.99 -0.73 -1.95
C GLN A 8 -20.55 -0.45 -2.33
N ARG A 9 -19.65 -0.88 -1.45
CA ARG A 9 -18.23 -1.02 -1.74
C ARG A 9 -18.21 -1.87 -3.00
N THR A 10 -18.07 -1.21 -4.14
CA THR A 10 -18.36 -1.82 -5.43
C THR A 10 -17.29 -2.89 -5.59
N PRO A 11 -17.65 -4.19 -5.59
CA PRO A 11 -16.65 -5.23 -5.80
C PRO A 11 -16.01 -4.94 -7.16
N GLY A 12 -14.70 -4.70 -7.18
CA GLY A 12 -13.99 -4.25 -8.38
C GLY A 12 -13.64 -2.77 -8.47
N ASP A 13 -13.81 -1.95 -7.41
CA ASP A 13 -13.33 -0.56 -7.43
C ASP A 13 -11.78 -0.49 -7.29
N VAL A 14 -11.11 -0.72 -8.41
CA VAL A 14 -9.64 -0.67 -8.52
C VAL A 14 -9.09 0.72 -8.15
N PRO A 15 -9.64 1.85 -8.62
CA PRO A 15 -9.05 3.16 -8.34
C PRO A 15 -9.02 3.53 -6.85
N SER A 16 -10.10 3.27 -6.09
CA SER A 16 -10.11 3.62 -4.66
C SER A 16 -9.24 2.69 -3.84
N THR A 17 -9.23 1.39 -4.15
CA THR A 17 -8.38 0.41 -3.44
C THR A 17 -6.90 0.69 -3.67
N VAL A 18 -6.49 0.98 -4.91
CA VAL A 18 -5.13 1.42 -5.23
C VAL A 18 -4.79 2.72 -4.50
N ARG A 19 -5.68 3.72 -4.51
CA ARG A 19 -5.44 4.99 -3.79
C ARG A 19 -5.22 4.76 -2.30
N ASN A 20 -6.05 3.96 -1.65
CA ASN A 20 -5.93 3.66 -0.22
C ASN A 20 -4.59 2.96 0.07
N LEU A 21 -4.21 2.00 -0.77
CA LEU A 21 -2.94 1.30 -0.65
C LEU A 21 -1.73 2.25 -0.71
N LEU A 22 -1.74 3.18 -1.66
CA LEU A 22 -0.70 4.21 -1.79
C LEU A 22 -0.63 5.14 -0.58
N LEU A 23 -1.78 5.53 -0.02
CA LEU A 23 -1.86 6.36 1.17
C LEU A 23 -1.28 5.63 2.39
N SER A 24 -1.68 4.38 2.63
CA SER A 24 -1.17 3.55 3.73
C SER A 24 0.35 3.33 3.63
N MET A 25 0.90 3.26 2.41
CA MET A 25 2.35 3.17 2.18
C MET A 25 3.11 4.45 2.46
N LYS A 26 2.52 5.59 2.08
CA LYS A 26 3.08 6.89 2.45
C LYS A 26 3.07 7.03 3.97
N GLN A 27 1.95 6.65 4.61
CA GLN A 27 1.81 6.65 6.06
C GLN A 27 2.88 5.78 6.72
N LEU A 28 3.16 4.58 6.21
CA LEU A 28 4.22 3.72 6.78
C LEU A 28 5.59 4.40 6.77
N GLN A 29 5.97 5.03 5.66
CA GLN A 29 7.23 5.75 5.58
C GLN A 29 7.29 6.93 6.56
N ASP A 30 6.18 7.63 6.76
CA ASP A 30 6.09 8.72 7.72
C ASP A 30 6.14 8.22 9.16
N THR A 31 5.39 7.16 9.49
CA THR A 31 5.41 6.55 10.82
C THR A 31 6.79 5.99 11.15
N LEU A 32 7.50 5.39 10.20
CA LEU A 32 8.89 4.95 10.39
C LEU A 32 9.84 6.11 10.70
N LYS A 33 9.68 7.26 10.02
CA LYS A 33 10.46 8.47 10.33
C LYS A 33 10.19 8.96 11.75
N HIS A 34 8.92 9.02 12.16
CA HIS A 34 8.55 9.38 13.53
C HIS A 34 9.10 8.36 14.55
N TRP A 35 9.03 7.06 14.24
CA TRP A 35 9.58 6.01 15.08
C TRP A 35 11.08 6.19 15.31
N SER A 36 11.84 6.52 14.25
CA SER A 36 13.30 6.74 14.35
C SER A 36 13.72 7.89 15.26
N VAL A 37 12.79 8.79 15.61
CA VAL A 37 13.02 9.91 16.54
C VAL A 37 12.18 9.77 17.81
N ASN A 38 11.74 8.55 18.14
CA ASN A 38 10.92 8.23 19.31
C ASN A 38 9.58 8.99 19.38
N GLN A 39 9.05 9.43 18.23
CA GLN A 39 7.74 10.09 18.10
C GLN A 39 6.63 9.15 17.66
N ALA A 40 6.95 7.90 17.31
CA ALA A 40 6.00 6.84 17.10
C ALA A 40 6.47 5.53 17.74
N THR A 41 5.54 4.67 18.10
CA THR A 41 5.84 3.37 18.71
C THR A 41 5.90 2.26 17.66
N GLU A 42 6.57 1.15 17.97
CA GLU A 42 6.57 -0.05 17.14
C GLU A 42 5.14 -0.57 16.86
N ALA A 43 4.24 -0.43 17.84
CA ALA A 43 2.82 -0.77 17.69
C ALA A 43 2.16 0.08 16.58
N GLN A 44 2.41 1.40 16.56
CA GLN A 44 1.88 2.27 15.51
C GLN A 44 2.42 1.91 14.12
N VAL A 45 3.70 1.53 14.01
CA VAL A 45 4.27 1.04 12.74
C VAL A 45 3.57 -0.26 12.31
N SER A 46 3.34 -1.16 13.27
CA SER A 46 2.67 -2.45 13.05
C SER A 46 1.20 -2.29 12.63
N ASP A 47 0.46 -1.37 13.25
CA ASP A 47 -0.92 -1.01 12.87
C ASP A 47 -1.00 -0.55 11.41
N VAL A 48 -0.07 0.31 10.98
CA VAL A 48 -0.01 0.78 9.58
C VAL A 48 0.33 -0.38 8.64
N TYR A 49 1.23 -1.29 9.03
CA TYR A 49 1.52 -2.49 8.25
C TYR A 49 0.28 -3.40 8.10
N VAL A 50 -0.51 -3.60 9.15
CA VAL A 50 -1.78 -4.35 9.08
C VAL A 50 -2.78 -3.68 8.13
N GLN A 51 -2.86 -2.35 8.17
CA GLN A 51 -3.68 -1.57 7.25
C GLN A 51 -3.22 -1.76 5.79
N ILE A 52 -1.91 -1.73 5.52
CA ILE A 52 -1.35 -2.03 4.18
C ILE A 52 -1.76 -3.43 3.71
N GLY A 53 -1.67 -4.44 4.58
CA GLY A 53 -2.10 -5.79 4.22
C GLY A 53 -3.59 -5.87 3.86
N THR A 54 -4.43 -5.12 4.58
CA THR A 54 -5.87 -5.01 4.33
C THR A 54 -6.15 -4.33 2.98
N ASP A 55 -5.53 -3.18 2.73
CA ASP A 55 -5.67 -2.44 1.46
C ASP A 55 -5.11 -3.23 0.28
N PHE A 56 -4.03 -3.98 0.49
CA PHE A 56 -3.42 -4.84 -0.52
C PHE A 56 -4.39 -5.95 -0.92
N ASN A 57 -4.94 -6.67 0.06
CA ASN A 57 -5.94 -7.70 -0.20
C ASN A 57 -7.20 -7.12 -0.89
N ALA A 58 -7.64 -5.93 -0.50
CA ALA A 58 -8.74 -5.25 -1.19
C ALA A 58 -8.40 -4.94 -2.66
N THR A 59 -7.18 -4.50 -2.93
CA THR A 59 -6.67 -4.23 -4.28
C THR A 59 -6.61 -5.51 -5.12
N VAL A 60 -6.05 -6.59 -4.57
CA VAL A 60 -5.99 -7.91 -5.22
C VAL A 60 -7.40 -8.39 -5.59
N ASN A 61 -8.35 -8.32 -4.65
CA ASN A 61 -9.74 -8.71 -4.91
C ASN A 61 -10.40 -7.83 -5.98
N ALA A 62 -10.13 -6.52 -5.99
CA ALA A 62 -10.69 -5.60 -6.97
C ALA A 62 -10.20 -5.93 -8.39
N PHE A 63 -8.92 -6.21 -8.58
CA PHE A 63 -8.39 -6.61 -9.88
C PHE A 63 -8.80 -8.04 -10.29
N ALA A 64 -8.86 -8.97 -9.33
CA ALA A 64 -9.30 -10.35 -9.58
C ALA A 64 -10.76 -10.39 -10.10
N TYR A 65 -11.62 -9.48 -9.65
CA TYR A 65 -12.96 -9.28 -10.20
C TYR A 65 -12.94 -9.01 -11.71
N HIS A 66 -11.92 -8.30 -12.18
CA HIS A 66 -11.70 -7.97 -13.60
C HIS A 66 -10.81 -8.98 -14.34
N LYS A 67 -10.57 -10.16 -13.76
CA LYS A 67 -9.71 -11.22 -14.31
C LYS A 67 -8.25 -10.78 -14.55
N ILE A 68 -7.78 -9.78 -13.81
CA ILE A 68 -6.40 -9.32 -13.83
C ILE A 68 -5.65 -10.00 -12.70
N ASP A 69 -4.54 -10.68 -13.04
CA ASP A 69 -3.71 -11.41 -12.07
C ASP A 69 -2.68 -10.49 -11.38
N LEU A 70 -2.52 -10.69 -10.07
CA LEU A 70 -1.55 -9.99 -9.21
C LEU A 70 -0.62 -10.96 -8.48
N SER A 71 -0.52 -12.20 -8.96
CA SER A 71 0.28 -13.23 -8.29
C SER A 71 1.74 -12.82 -8.12
N ASP A 72 2.29 -12.05 -9.07
CA ASP A 72 3.66 -11.52 -9.02
C ASP A 72 3.95 -10.60 -7.83
N ILE A 73 2.91 -10.00 -7.21
CA ILE A 73 3.08 -9.07 -6.09
C ILE A 73 2.62 -9.65 -4.75
N TYR A 74 2.13 -10.89 -4.69
CA TYR A 74 1.67 -11.50 -3.44
C TYR A 74 2.77 -11.68 -2.39
N SER A 75 4.04 -11.69 -2.80
CA SER A 75 5.19 -11.72 -1.90
C SER A 75 5.43 -10.39 -1.17
N ILE A 76 4.90 -9.28 -1.66
CA ILE A 76 5.24 -7.94 -1.19
C ILE A 76 4.89 -7.71 0.29
N PRO A 77 3.70 -8.05 0.79
CA PRO A 77 3.39 -7.90 2.22
C PRO A 77 4.36 -8.69 3.10
N LYS A 78 4.72 -9.91 2.67
CA LYS A 78 5.69 -10.75 3.40
C LYS A 78 7.09 -10.14 3.40
N ASP A 79 7.57 -9.68 2.24
CA ASP A 79 8.88 -9.01 2.13
C ASP A 79 8.92 -7.75 3.00
N LEU A 80 7.85 -6.95 3.00
CA LEU A 80 7.74 -5.77 3.83
C LEU A 80 7.81 -6.13 5.32
N ARG A 81 7.09 -7.18 5.74
CA ARG A 81 7.12 -7.68 7.11
C ARG A 81 8.53 -8.03 7.54
N THR A 82 9.27 -8.78 6.72
CA THR A 82 10.64 -9.19 7.05
C THR A 82 11.55 -7.98 7.28
N VAL A 83 11.45 -6.95 6.44
CA VAL A 83 12.25 -5.72 6.60
C VAL A 83 11.82 -4.95 7.86
N LEU A 84 10.52 -4.86 8.14
CA LEU A 84 10.00 -4.17 9.33
C LEU A 84 10.38 -4.90 10.61
N GLU A 85 10.27 -6.23 10.66
CA GLU A 85 10.65 -7.05 11.82
C GLU A 85 12.14 -6.85 12.15
N GLN A 86 13.02 -6.78 11.15
CA GLN A 86 14.44 -6.49 11.38
C GLN A 86 14.69 -5.04 11.82
N CYS A 87 13.96 -4.07 11.26
CA CYS A 87 14.12 -2.67 11.61
C CYS A 87 13.64 -2.36 13.03
N LEU A 88 12.48 -2.93 13.43
CA LEU A 88 11.87 -2.68 14.74
C LEU A 88 12.53 -3.49 15.87
N ALA A 89 13.30 -4.53 15.53
CA ALA A 89 14.11 -5.26 16.52
C ALA A 89 15.30 -4.43 17.07
N GLU A 90 15.68 -3.36 16.37
CA GLU A 90 16.75 -2.45 16.76
C GLU A 90 16.21 -1.24 17.55
N ASP A 91 17.09 -0.54 18.27
CA ASP A 91 16.70 0.68 18.99
C ASP A 91 16.33 1.82 18.01
N PRO A 92 15.20 2.54 18.25
CA PRO A 92 14.72 3.61 17.37
C PRO A 92 15.75 4.73 17.22
N SER A 93 16.37 4.80 16.04
CA SER A 93 17.32 5.85 15.69
C SER A 93 17.28 6.20 14.20
N PRO A 94 17.63 7.45 13.81
CA PRO A 94 17.70 7.84 12.41
C PRO A 94 18.74 7.02 11.61
N GLN A 95 19.80 6.53 12.28
CA GLN A 95 20.83 5.69 11.69
C GLN A 95 20.29 4.31 11.33
N VAL A 96 19.57 3.65 12.26
CA VAL A 96 18.88 2.38 11.99
C VAL A 96 17.93 2.56 10.82
N LEU A 97 17.09 3.60 10.85
CA LEU A 97 16.15 3.85 9.76
C LEU A 97 16.84 4.06 8.42
N ALA A 98 17.98 4.77 8.38
CA ALA A 98 18.75 4.99 7.15
C ALA A 98 19.29 3.69 6.54
N VAL A 99 19.61 2.68 7.36
CA VAL A 99 20.06 1.35 6.91
C VAL A 99 18.92 0.55 6.29
N PHE A 100 17.71 0.59 6.87
CA PHE A 100 16.56 -0.20 6.39
C PHE A 100 15.72 0.50 5.31
N MET A 101 15.72 1.83 5.26
CA MET A 101 14.96 2.63 4.28
C MET A 101 15.19 2.26 2.81
N PRO A 102 16.41 1.92 2.35
CA PRO A 102 16.63 1.42 0.99
C PRO A 102 15.81 0.16 0.68
N GLN A 103 15.73 -0.79 1.63
CA GLN A 103 14.97 -2.03 1.46
C GLN A 103 13.46 -1.77 1.47
N VAL A 104 12.98 -0.94 2.40
CA VAL A 104 11.57 -0.50 2.42
C VAL A 104 11.19 0.15 1.08
N ARG A 105 12.01 1.10 0.59
CA ARG A 105 11.81 1.75 -0.71
C ARG A 105 11.79 0.75 -1.88
N GLN A 106 12.65 -0.27 -1.85
CA GLN A 106 12.66 -1.32 -2.88
C GLN A 106 11.38 -2.15 -2.88
N VAL A 107 10.85 -2.54 -1.71
CA VAL A 107 9.57 -3.27 -1.59
C VAL A 107 8.42 -2.41 -2.13
N LEU A 108 8.36 -1.14 -1.73
CA LEU A 108 7.36 -0.19 -2.22
C LEU A 108 7.47 0.03 -3.74
N TYR A 109 8.67 0.16 -4.27
CA TYR A 109 8.88 0.32 -5.71
C TYR A 109 8.40 -0.90 -6.51
N ARG A 110 8.68 -2.12 -6.03
CA ARG A 110 8.19 -3.36 -6.65
C ARG A 110 6.67 -3.39 -6.72
N LEU A 111 6.00 -2.90 -5.68
CA LEU A 111 4.56 -2.80 -5.67
C LEU A 111 4.04 -1.79 -6.68
N LEU A 112 4.60 -0.58 -6.70
CA LEU A 112 4.19 0.47 -7.63
C LEU A 112 4.34 0.00 -9.08
N ARG A 113 5.46 -0.63 -9.42
CA ARG A 113 5.70 -1.29 -10.71
C ARG A 113 4.67 -2.36 -11.00
N GLY A 114 4.36 -3.18 -10.00
CA GLY A 114 3.32 -4.19 -10.05
C GLY A 114 1.99 -3.58 -10.48
N LEU A 115 1.49 -2.60 -9.73
CA LEU A 115 0.23 -1.92 -9.99
C LEU A 115 0.23 -1.19 -11.34
N GLN A 116 1.32 -0.50 -11.68
CA GLN A 116 1.43 0.25 -12.94
C GLN A 116 1.31 -0.67 -14.16
N ALA A 117 1.98 -1.82 -14.16
CA ALA A 117 1.87 -2.78 -15.26
C ALA A 117 0.43 -3.32 -15.44
N ARG A 118 -0.39 -3.31 -14.38
CA ARG A 118 -1.80 -3.72 -14.44
C ARG A 118 -2.73 -2.54 -14.70
N GLN A 119 -2.26 -1.30 -14.53
CA GLN A 119 -2.99 -0.11 -14.93
C GLN A 119 -3.17 -0.06 -16.45
N ASP A 120 -2.14 -0.46 -17.21
CA ASP A 120 -2.24 -0.62 -18.66
C ASP A 120 -3.24 -1.72 -19.05
N ALA A 121 -3.22 -2.87 -18.35
CA ALA A 121 -4.20 -3.94 -18.55
C ALA A 121 -5.63 -3.49 -18.18
N TRP A 122 -5.80 -2.73 -17.10
CA TRP A 122 -7.07 -2.16 -16.66
C TRP A 122 -7.64 -1.17 -17.67
N ARG A 123 -6.78 -0.33 -18.28
CA ARG A 123 -7.17 0.57 -19.36
C ARG A 123 -7.63 -0.21 -20.61
N ALA A 124 -6.95 -1.31 -20.95
CA ALA A 124 -7.30 -2.14 -22.10
C ALA A 124 -8.68 -2.80 -21.98
N VAL A 125 -9.15 -3.11 -20.77
CA VAL A 125 -10.49 -3.69 -20.52
C VAL A 125 -11.61 -2.65 -20.38
N GLY A 126 -11.34 -1.39 -20.71
CA GLY A 126 -12.34 -0.31 -20.67
C GLY A 126 -12.45 0.42 -19.33
N GLY A 127 -11.54 0.16 -18.39
CA GLY A 127 -11.47 0.86 -17.12
C GLY A 127 -11.10 2.33 -17.29
N GLN A 128 -12.07 3.24 -17.18
CA GLN A 128 -11.79 4.68 -17.06
C GLN A 128 -11.30 4.97 -15.64
N MET A 129 -9.98 5.00 -15.46
CA MET A 129 -9.41 5.55 -14.22
C MET A 129 -9.67 7.06 -14.21
N PRO A 130 -10.34 7.63 -13.19
CA PRO A 130 -10.35 9.07 -13.03
C PRO A 130 -8.89 9.51 -12.92
N MET A 131 -8.45 10.33 -13.86
CA MET A 131 -7.15 10.97 -13.81
C MET A 131 -7.13 11.76 -12.51
N ILE A 132 -6.42 11.27 -11.49
CA ILE A 132 -6.13 12.08 -10.30
C ILE A 132 -4.98 12.99 -10.76
N PRO A 133 -5.19 14.31 -10.94
CA PRO A 133 -4.08 15.20 -11.13
C PRO A 133 -3.17 15.05 -9.92
N PHE A 134 -1.96 14.56 -10.15
CA PHE A 134 -0.89 14.66 -9.19
C PHE A 134 -0.52 16.14 -9.17
N ASP A 135 -1.22 16.93 -8.35
CA ASP A 135 -0.87 18.32 -8.12
C ASP A 135 0.54 18.35 -7.52
N ALA A 136 1.50 18.66 -8.39
CA ALA A 136 2.85 19.02 -8.05
C ALA A 136 2.78 20.37 -7.34
N ARG A 137 2.79 20.34 -6.01
CA ARG A 137 3.11 21.49 -5.17
C ARG A 137 3.98 21.06 -4.00
#